data_AF-A0A535N5V4-F1
#
_entry.id   AF-A0A535N5V4-F1
#
_cell.length_a   1.000
_cell.length_b   1.000
_cell.length_c   1.000
_cell.angle_alpha   90.00
_cell.angle_beta   90.00
_cell.angle_gamma   90.00
#
_symmetry.space_group_name_H-M   'P 1'
#
loop_
_entity.id
_entity.type
_entity.pdbx_description
1 polymer ?
#
loop_
_entity_poly.entity_id
_entity_poly.type
_entity_poly.pdbx_seq_one_letter_code
_entity_poly.pdbx_strand_id
1 'polypeptide(L)'
;MFDSVVRSVARKIAPLAIGATALGTALMGSPTAASVATIPISHPLIDDWAYLGNSGTPPSEAACNAVGRRCFNPTAMANSYNYAVLHDAHNLGQGKTIAVVDSFGASTMREDLGVFNTAFGLPHLCGESGPNDPSGNCPSSASPRFDIIQIQGGPPPVPPPPNNGTGQENHNLWDLEVALDVEWAHATAPLANIMLVETPTAETLGVQGFQQMMNAEQALIDSHQVDVISQSFGSGEGAFNSGLASLKQLRQAFIDAQANKVSVFASSGDFGSANIMKTPVKKPTTIPYPSVIWPASDPLVTSVGGTYLCTNPVVGSMTADDTMPPVNCTSKPGDREPAWVPSGGGYSIVFSRPDYQNVLPPGSTYVGSSPGAPGPNSNMRGVPDIAYQASSRTGLLVYLTEPANTASGPG
;
A
#
# COMPACT_ATOMS: atom_id res chain seq x y z
N MET A 1 6.55 6.95 58.50
CA MET A 1 6.72 6.49 59.89
C MET A 1 6.33 5.02 59.89
N PHE A 2 7.30 4.12 59.71
CA PHE A 2 7.95 3.31 60.78
C PHE A 2 6.91 2.46 61.52
N ASP A 3 7.00 1.14 61.72
CA ASP A 3 8.04 0.11 61.60
C ASP A 3 7.29 -1.25 61.67
N SER A 4 7.63 -2.26 60.88
CA SER A 4 8.53 -3.37 61.25
C SER A 4 8.18 -4.12 62.55
N VAL A 5 7.75 -5.38 62.43
CA VAL A 5 8.11 -6.41 63.42
C VAL A 5 8.58 -7.68 62.70
N VAL A 6 9.81 -8.02 63.03
CA VAL A 6 10.66 -9.14 62.62
C VAL A 6 10.44 -10.29 63.62
N ARG A 7 10.54 -11.56 63.18
CA ARG A 7 11.55 -12.55 63.65
C ARG A 7 11.22 -14.01 63.32
N SER A 8 12.13 -14.54 62.51
CA SER A 8 12.50 -15.93 62.24
C SER A 8 13.08 -16.65 63.47
N VAL A 9 12.87 -17.98 63.54
CA VAL A 9 13.85 -19.01 63.99
C VAL A 9 13.48 -20.33 63.27
N ALA A 10 14.21 -20.82 62.24
CA ALA A 10 15.27 -21.85 62.27
C ALA A 10 14.90 -23.15 63.03
N ARG A 11 15.23 -24.39 62.65
CA ARG A 11 16.02 -25.02 61.57
C ARG A 11 15.80 -26.56 61.68
N LYS A 12 15.82 -27.24 60.52
CA LYS A 12 16.39 -28.58 60.21
C LYS A 12 15.85 -29.83 60.92
N ILE A 13 15.56 -30.88 60.13
CA ILE A 13 16.30 -32.16 60.03
C ILE A 13 15.62 -33.03 58.94
N ALA A 14 16.42 -33.61 58.04
CA ALA A 14 16.07 -34.74 57.16
C ALA A 14 16.74 -36.01 57.73
N PRO A 15 16.24 -37.23 57.47
CA PRO A 15 16.89 -38.05 56.42
C PRO A 15 16.03 -39.10 55.67
N LEU A 16 16.56 -39.47 54.49
CA LEU A 16 16.58 -40.76 53.77
C LEU A 16 15.31 -41.56 53.38
N ALA A 17 14.99 -41.47 52.08
CA ALA A 17 14.95 -42.51 51.04
C ALA A 17 14.37 -43.93 51.30
N ILE A 18 13.29 -44.27 50.57
CA ILE A 18 13.05 -45.60 49.94
C ILE A 18 12.41 -45.35 48.55
N GLY A 19 12.87 -46.10 47.55
CA GLY A 19 12.67 -45.79 46.13
C GLY A 19 11.51 -46.49 45.39
N ALA A 20 11.48 -46.13 44.11
CA ALA A 20 10.87 -46.76 42.93
C ALA A 20 9.33 -46.84 42.83
N THR A 21 8.77 -46.04 41.92
CA THR A 21 8.09 -46.56 40.70
C THR A 21 7.82 -45.43 39.72
N ALA A 22 8.24 -45.62 38.47
CA ALA A 22 8.06 -44.69 37.37
C ALA A 22 6.64 -44.78 36.79
N LEU A 23 5.95 -43.65 36.70
CA LEU A 23 4.80 -43.42 35.84
C LEU A 23 5.00 -42.05 35.21
N GLY A 24 5.40 -42.05 33.93
CA GLY A 24 5.65 -40.84 33.17
C GLY A 24 4.38 -40.02 32.98
N THR A 25 4.30 -38.90 33.68
CA THR A 25 3.33 -37.84 33.40
C THR A 25 3.90 -36.94 32.32
N ALA A 26 3.15 -36.81 31.22
CA ALA A 26 3.40 -35.82 30.19
C ALA A 26 3.41 -34.42 30.83
N LEU A 27 4.58 -33.77 30.84
CA LEU A 27 4.69 -32.36 31.15
C LEU A 27 4.02 -31.59 30.02
N MET A 28 2.79 -31.13 30.26
CA MET A 28 2.20 -30.03 29.50
C MET A 28 3.10 -28.81 29.71
N GLY A 29 3.90 -28.49 28.70
CA GLY A 29 4.64 -27.24 28.65
C GLY A 29 3.64 -26.09 28.71
N SER A 30 3.78 -25.24 29.72
CA SER A 30 3.09 -23.95 29.76
C SER A 30 3.44 -23.16 28.49
N PRO A 31 2.48 -22.48 27.84
CA PRO A 31 2.82 -21.65 26.69
C PRO A 31 3.74 -20.54 27.20
N THR A 32 4.97 -20.53 26.70
CA THR A 32 5.85 -19.39 26.84
C THR A 32 5.14 -18.20 26.21
N ALA A 33 4.79 -17.21 27.03
CA ALA A 33 4.33 -15.93 26.54
C ALA A 33 5.38 -15.40 25.56
N ALA A 34 5.05 -15.40 24.27
CA ALA A 34 5.86 -14.74 23.27
C ALA A 34 5.98 -13.28 23.72
N SER A 35 7.22 -12.82 23.87
CA SER A 35 7.52 -11.40 24.04
C SER A 35 6.80 -10.65 22.92
N VAL A 36 5.84 -9.81 23.29
CA VAL A 36 5.24 -8.84 22.37
C VAL A 36 6.39 -7.98 21.87
N ALA A 37 6.87 -8.30 20.67
CA ALA A 37 7.73 -7.38 19.94
C ALA A 37 6.95 -6.07 19.85
N THR A 38 7.59 -4.96 20.21
CA THR A 38 7.07 -3.63 19.92
C THR A 38 6.87 -3.56 18.41
N ILE A 39 5.63 -3.72 17.96
CA ILE A 39 5.27 -3.62 16.55
C ILE A 39 5.53 -2.15 16.15
N PRO A 40 6.27 -1.91 15.05
CA PRO A 40 6.46 -0.56 14.55
C PRO A 40 5.10 0.12 14.30
N ILE A 41 5.07 1.43 14.54
CA ILE A 41 3.89 2.29 14.43
C ILE A 41 3.50 2.35 12.95
N SER A 42 2.20 2.16 12.67
CA SER A 42 1.59 1.86 11.36
C SER A 42 1.12 3.11 10.60
N HIS A 43 1.39 3.20 9.28
CA HIS A 43 0.93 4.28 8.39
C HIS A 43 0.48 3.82 6.99
N PRO A 44 -0.60 4.38 6.40
CA PRO A 44 -0.82 4.30 4.95
C PRO A 44 0.09 5.33 4.25
N LEU A 45 1.39 5.09 4.35
CA LEU A 45 2.49 5.86 3.77
C LEU A 45 3.59 4.86 3.43
N ILE A 46 4.46 5.19 2.48
CA ILE A 46 5.66 4.38 2.19
C ILE A 46 6.49 4.21 3.46
N ASP A 47 6.28 3.09 4.15
CA ASP A 47 6.91 2.76 5.43
C ASP A 47 8.31 2.17 5.26
N ASP A 48 8.67 1.74 4.03
CA ASP A 48 10.00 1.22 3.70
C ASP A 48 10.44 1.66 2.29
N TRP A 49 11.47 2.50 2.23
CA TRP A 49 12.12 2.93 1.00
C TRP A 49 13.64 2.96 1.18
N ALA A 50 14.37 3.19 0.08
CA ALA A 50 15.82 3.40 0.14
C ALA A 50 16.26 4.46 -0.85
N TYR A 51 17.00 5.46 -0.37
CA TYR A 51 17.64 6.45 -1.22
C TYR A 51 18.76 5.80 -2.06
N LEU A 52 18.74 6.03 -3.37
CA LEU A 52 19.71 5.46 -4.31
C LEU A 52 20.69 6.50 -4.88
N GLY A 53 20.37 7.79 -4.76
CA GLY A 53 21.21 8.91 -5.23
C GLY A 53 20.40 10.05 -5.83
N ASN A 54 21.08 11.13 -6.23
CA ASN A 54 20.51 12.34 -6.83
C ASN A 54 20.80 12.45 -8.34
N SER A 55 20.77 11.33 -9.06
CA SER A 55 21.09 11.31 -10.50
C SER A 55 19.83 11.07 -11.32
N GLY A 56 19.67 11.82 -12.42
CA GLY A 56 18.68 11.54 -13.46
C GLY A 56 18.93 10.23 -14.23
N THR A 57 20.09 9.59 -14.06
CA THR A 57 20.39 8.28 -14.67
C THR A 57 19.98 7.16 -13.71
N PRO A 58 19.25 6.12 -14.17
CA PRO A 58 18.88 5.00 -13.31
C PRO A 58 20.11 4.34 -12.67
N PRO A 59 20.04 3.96 -11.38
CA PRO A 59 21.14 3.25 -10.73
C PRO A 59 21.38 1.90 -11.38
N SER A 60 22.65 1.46 -11.40
CA SER A 60 22.95 0.09 -11.77
C SER A 60 22.40 -0.88 -10.73
N GLU A 61 22.11 -2.12 -11.14
CA GLU A 61 21.60 -3.11 -10.20
C GLU A 61 22.62 -3.50 -9.12
N ALA A 62 23.93 -3.31 -9.38
CA ALA A 62 24.96 -3.43 -8.35
C ALA A 62 24.81 -2.38 -7.24
N ALA A 63 24.38 -1.15 -7.58
CA ALA A 63 24.12 -0.09 -6.59
C ALA A 63 22.88 -0.40 -5.76
N CYS A 64 21.82 -0.93 -6.39
CA CYS A 64 20.64 -1.42 -5.68
C CYS A 64 20.98 -2.56 -4.72
N ASN A 65 21.74 -3.56 -5.20
CA ASN A 65 22.16 -4.69 -4.37
C ASN A 65 23.00 -4.25 -3.16
N ALA A 66 23.80 -3.19 -3.31
CA ALA A 66 24.63 -2.66 -2.22
C ALA A 66 23.81 -2.09 -1.04
N VAL A 67 22.58 -1.64 -1.29
CA VAL A 67 21.62 -1.22 -0.25
C VAL A 67 20.59 -2.32 0.06
N GLY A 68 20.85 -3.56 -0.38
CA GLY A 68 19.99 -4.71 -0.12
C GLY A 68 18.66 -4.69 -0.88
N ARG A 69 18.60 -3.96 -1.99
CA ARG A 69 17.42 -3.85 -2.85
C ARG A 69 17.67 -4.52 -4.20
N ARG A 70 16.61 -5.03 -4.81
CA ARG A 70 16.53 -5.42 -6.21
C ARG A 70 15.64 -4.41 -6.92
N CYS A 71 16.14 -3.65 -7.89
CA CYS A 71 15.43 -2.50 -8.45
C CYS A 71 14.87 -2.78 -9.84
N PHE A 72 13.57 -2.61 -10.01
CA PHE A 72 12.91 -2.84 -11.29
C PHE A 72 12.74 -1.54 -12.09
N ASN A 73 13.10 -1.60 -13.38
CA ASN A 73 12.77 -0.58 -14.37
C ASN A 73 11.45 -0.94 -15.09
N PRO A 74 10.82 0.01 -15.83
CA PRO A 74 9.57 -0.24 -16.55
C PRO A 74 9.58 -1.43 -17.50
N THR A 75 10.68 -1.64 -18.25
CA THR A 75 10.79 -2.77 -19.19
C THR A 75 10.82 -4.11 -18.45
N ALA A 76 11.57 -4.20 -17.36
CA ALA A 76 11.66 -5.40 -16.55
C ALA A 76 10.32 -5.76 -15.91
N MET A 77 9.54 -4.77 -15.48
CA MET A 77 8.18 -4.97 -14.97
C MET A 77 7.24 -5.48 -16.07
N ALA A 78 7.25 -4.84 -17.24
CA ALA A 78 6.43 -5.25 -18.38
C ALA A 78 6.68 -6.70 -18.81
N ASN A 79 7.95 -7.12 -18.79
CA ASN A 79 8.33 -8.50 -19.12
C ASN A 79 8.02 -9.48 -17.97
N SER A 80 8.19 -9.09 -16.71
CA SER A 80 7.93 -9.96 -15.56
C SER A 80 6.44 -10.30 -15.41
N TYR A 81 5.56 -9.34 -15.70
CA TYR A 81 4.12 -9.50 -15.68
C TYR A 81 3.51 -9.78 -17.06
N ASN A 82 4.34 -9.93 -18.08
CA ASN A 82 3.94 -10.29 -19.44
C ASN A 82 2.90 -9.33 -20.05
N TYR A 83 2.98 -8.03 -19.72
CA TYR A 83 2.20 -6.99 -20.40
C TYR A 83 3.00 -6.26 -21.49
N ALA A 84 4.30 -6.54 -21.64
CA ALA A 84 5.09 -6.05 -22.77
C ALA A 84 4.50 -6.48 -24.13
N VAL A 85 3.87 -7.65 -24.20
CA VAL A 85 3.16 -8.12 -25.42
C VAL A 85 1.98 -7.21 -25.79
N LEU A 86 1.39 -6.51 -24.82
CA LEU A 86 0.35 -5.51 -25.09
C LEU A 86 0.96 -4.23 -25.65
N HIS A 87 2.11 -3.81 -25.12
CA HIS A 87 2.87 -2.66 -25.62
C HIS A 87 3.33 -2.87 -27.06
N ASP A 88 3.86 -4.06 -27.38
CA ASP A 88 4.24 -4.46 -28.75
C ASP A 88 3.05 -4.46 -29.72
N ALA A 89 1.86 -4.78 -29.21
CA ALA A 89 0.60 -4.70 -29.95
C ALA A 89 0.01 -3.28 -30.00
N HIS A 90 0.74 -2.27 -29.53
CA HIS A 90 0.31 -0.87 -29.42
C HIS A 90 -0.93 -0.66 -28.53
N ASN A 91 -1.15 -1.51 -27.52
CA ASN A 91 -2.14 -1.29 -26.46
C ASN A 91 -1.43 -0.69 -25.24
N LEU A 92 -1.29 0.64 -25.25
CA LEU A 92 -0.51 1.43 -24.29
C LEU A 92 -1.38 2.37 -23.45
N GLY A 93 -2.70 2.20 -23.48
CA GLY A 93 -3.66 3.06 -22.76
C GLY A 93 -4.20 4.24 -23.57
N GLN A 94 -3.99 4.28 -24.89
CA GLN A 94 -4.46 5.35 -25.76
C GLN A 94 -5.96 5.62 -25.57
N GLY A 95 -6.31 6.89 -25.35
CA GLY A 95 -7.70 7.31 -25.17
C GLY A 95 -8.32 6.88 -23.84
N LYS A 96 -7.51 6.39 -22.88
CA LYS A 96 -7.92 6.13 -21.50
C LYS A 96 -7.39 7.20 -20.58
N THR A 97 -8.18 7.53 -19.56
CA THR A 97 -7.76 8.41 -18.47
C THR A 97 -7.69 7.65 -17.15
N ILE A 98 -6.53 7.70 -16.51
CA ILE A 98 -6.27 7.13 -15.19
C ILE A 98 -6.25 8.27 -14.18
N ALA A 99 -7.15 8.22 -13.19
CA ALA A 99 -7.11 9.08 -12.02
C ALA A 99 -6.31 8.37 -10.92
N VAL A 100 -5.27 9.04 -10.46
CA VAL A 100 -4.48 8.68 -9.27
C VAL A 100 -4.95 9.58 -8.14
N VAL A 101 -5.50 9.03 -7.07
CA VAL A 101 -6.12 9.82 -5.99
C VAL A 101 -5.22 9.85 -4.78
N ASP A 102 -4.72 11.05 -4.46
CA ASP A 102 -3.71 11.24 -3.44
C ASP A 102 -4.06 12.30 -2.41
N SER A 103 -3.43 12.16 -1.26
CA SER A 103 -3.40 13.20 -0.24
C SER A 103 -2.40 14.28 -0.58
N PHE A 104 -2.90 15.51 -0.54
CA PHE A 104 -2.20 16.72 -0.90
C PHE A 104 -1.75 16.78 -2.36
N GLY A 105 -0.79 15.96 -2.78
CA GLY A 105 -0.09 16.06 -4.06
C GLY A 105 1.40 16.26 -3.87
N ALA A 106 2.13 16.54 -4.95
CA ALA A 106 3.57 16.82 -4.90
C ALA A 106 3.94 18.02 -5.78
N SER A 107 4.63 19.00 -5.20
CA SER A 107 4.88 20.28 -5.86
C SER A 107 5.84 20.15 -7.06
N THR A 108 6.70 19.13 -6.99
CA THR A 108 7.71 18.78 -7.99
C THR A 108 7.27 17.67 -8.95
N MET A 109 6.06 17.11 -8.80
CA MET A 109 5.60 15.93 -9.57
C MET A 109 5.77 16.08 -11.09
N ARG A 110 5.56 17.28 -11.62
CA ARG A 110 5.73 17.57 -13.06
C ARG A 110 7.20 17.39 -13.50
N GLU A 111 8.14 17.91 -12.71
CA GLU A 111 9.57 17.76 -12.97
C GLU A 111 10.01 16.31 -12.80
N ASP A 112 9.57 15.66 -11.72
CA ASP A 112 9.87 14.26 -11.40
C ASP A 112 9.44 13.32 -12.53
N LEU A 113 8.20 13.46 -12.99
CA LEU A 113 7.68 12.70 -14.13
C LEU A 113 8.52 12.90 -15.40
N GLY A 114 9.01 14.13 -15.65
CA GLY A 114 9.89 14.41 -16.79
C GLY A 114 11.27 13.77 -16.66
N VAL A 115 11.84 13.73 -15.45
CA VAL A 115 13.09 13.02 -15.18
C VAL A 115 12.89 11.51 -15.35
N PHE A 116 11.83 10.94 -14.76
CA PHE A 116 11.47 9.52 -14.88
C PHE A 116 11.28 9.11 -16.35
N ASN A 117 10.53 9.92 -17.12
CA ASN A 117 10.29 9.67 -18.54
C ASN A 117 11.57 9.68 -19.36
N THR A 118 12.46 10.64 -19.10
CA THR A 118 13.77 10.70 -19.76
C THR A 118 14.62 9.49 -19.37
N ALA A 119 14.65 9.14 -18.07
CA ALA A 119 15.49 8.09 -17.52
C ALA A 119 15.15 6.71 -18.10
N PHE A 120 13.87 6.45 -18.38
CA PHE A 120 13.39 5.17 -18.89
C PHE A 120 12.92 5.19 -20.35
N GLY A 121 13.07 6.31 -21.04
CA GLY A 121 12.70 6.45 -22.46
C GLY A 121 11.19 6.34 -22.71
N LEU A 122 10.37 6.77 -21.75
CA LEU A 122 8.92 6.80 -21.89
C LEU A 122 8.46 8.06 -22.65
N PRO A 123 7.27 8.04 -23.28
CA PRO A 123 6.71 9.24 -23.89
C PRO A 123 6.49 10.34 -22.85
N HIS A 124 6.97 11.55 -23.13
CA HIS A 124 6.63 12.73 -22.36
C HIS A 124 5.16 13.12 -22.59
N LEU A 125 4.46 13.51 -21.52
CA LEU A 125 3.06 13.91 -21.60
C LEU A 125 2.93 15.42 -21.78
N CYS A 126 1.90 15.86 -22.50
CA CYS A 126 1.55 17.27 -22.48
C CYS A 126 1.16 17.68 -21.05
N GLY A 127 1.69 18.79 -20.55
CA GLY A 127 1.45 19.26 -19.18
C GLY A 127 2.57 18.91 -18.21
N GLU A 128 3.51 18.07 -18.60
CA GLU A 128 4.69 17.75 -17.78
C GLU A 128 5.64 18.95 -17.59
N SER A 129 5.79 19.83 -18.59
CA SER A 129 6.65 21.01 -18.47
C SER A 129 6.11 22.21 -19.26
N GLY A 130 6.43 23.42 -18.82
CA GLY A 130 5.98 24.68 -19.43
C GLY A 130 5.77 25.81 -18.43
N PRO A 131 5.44 27.03 -18.89
CA PRO A 131 5.18 28.17 -18.01
C PRO A 131 3.80 28.07 -17.34
N ASN A 132 3.68 28.61 -16.11
CA ASN A 132 2.46 28.55 -15.29
C ASN A 132 2.03 27.10 -15.05
N ASP A 133 0.72 26.83 -14.88
CA ASP A 133 0.19 25.47 -14.94
C ASP A 133 0.36 24.93 -16.38
N PRO A 134 1.32 24.03 -16.64
CA PRO A 134 1.66 23.65 -18.00
C PRO A 134 0.53 22.90 -18.70
N SER A 135 -0.34 22.23 -17.92
CA SER A 135 -1.50 21.51 -18.44
C SER A 135 -2.54 22.44 -19.08
N GLY A 136 -2.65 23.68 -18.60
CA GLY A 136 -3.49 24.72 -19.19
C GLY A 136 -3.01 25.21 -20.57
N ASN A 137 -1.76 24.92 -20.93
CA ASN A 137 -1.20 25.24 -22.25
C ASN A 137 -1.41 24.11 -23.26
N CYS A 138 -1.89 22.94 -22.82
CA CYS A 138 -2.16 21.81 -23.69
C CYS A 138 -3.46 22.00 -24.47
N PRO A 139 -3.48 21.74 -25.79
CA PRO A 139 -4.73 21.58 -26.52
C PRO A 139 -5.64 20.59 -25.80
N SER A 140 -6.96 20.83 -25.78
CA SER A 140 -7.92 19.89 -25.18
C SER A 140 -7.90 18.51 -25.84
N SER A 141 -7.39 18.40 -27.08
CA SER A 141 -7.19 17.16 -27.81
C SER A 141 -5.84 16.49 -27.57
N ALA A 142 -4.95 17.07 -26.75
CA ALA A 142 -3.64 16.48 -26.47
C ALA A 142 -3.80 15.17 -25.70
N SER A 143 -3.15 14.11 -26.18
CA SER A 143 -3.08 12.81 -25.52
C SER A 143 -1.80 12.11 -25.98
N PRO A 144 -1.00 11.55 -25.06
CA PRO A 144 -1.18 11.55 -23.61
C PRO A 144 -0.96 12.94 -22.98
N ARG A 145 -1.61 13.20 -21.84
CA ARG A 145 -1.47 14.43 -21.04
C ARG A 145 -1.42 14.13 -19.55
N PHE A 146 -0.78 15.02 -18.79
CA PHE A 146 -0.70 14.99 -17.34
C PHE A 146 -1.37 16.23 -16.74
N ASP A 147 -2.45 16.01 -16.00
CA ASP A 147 -3.24 17.06 -15.34
C ASP A 147 -3.19 16.89 -13.82
N ILE A 148 -3.11 18.01 -13.11
CA ILE A 148 -3.28 18.06 -11.65
C ILE A 148 -4.69 18.60 -11.39
N ILE A 149 -5.49 17.83 -10.65
CA ILE A 149 -6.91 18.06 -10.44
C ILE A 149 -7.17 18.33 -8.95
N GLN A 150 -7.67 19.52 -8.63
CA GLN A 150 -7.92 19.98 -7.25
C GLN A 150 -9.40 20.33 -7.04
N ILE A 151 -10.28 19.33 -7.01
CA ILE A 151 -11.75 19.51 -6.99
C ILE A 151 -12.22 20.28 -5.74
N GLN A 152 -11.61 20.04 -4.60
CA GLN A 152 -11.92 20.71 -3.32
C GLN A 152 -10.99 21.87 -2.98
N GLY A 153 -10.20 22.33 -3.95
CA GLY A 153 -9.11 23.29 -3.76
C GLY A 153 -7.79 22.59 -3.42
N GLY A 154 -6.68 23.18 -3.87
CA GLY A 154 -5.35 22.62 -3.67
C GLY A 154 -4.91 22.55 -2.21
N PRO A 155 -3.96 21.66 -1.88
CA PRO A 155 -3.42 21.58 -0.54
C PRO A 155 -2.74 22.90 -0.14
N PRO A 156 -2.74 23.25 1.16
CA PRO A 156 -1.92 24.36 1.64
C PRO A 156 -0.43 24.03 1.40
N PRO A 157 0.38 24.97 0.88
CA PRO A 157 1.78 24.73 0.50
C PRO A 157 2.70 24.39 1.70
N VAL A 158 2.19 24.60 2.92
CA VAL A 158 2.82 24.18 4.17
C VAL A 158 1.69 23.65 5.06
N PRO A 159 1.38 22.33 5.05
CA PRO A 159 0.46 21.78 6.04
C PRO A 159 0.97 22.14 7.45
N PRO A 160 0.05 22.37 8.42
CA PRO A 160 0.38 23.03 9.67
C PRO A 160 1.63 22.41 10.33
N PRO A 161 2.65 23.22 10.68
CA PRO A 161 3.87 22.71 11.25
C PRO A 161 3.55 21.96 12.56
N PRO A 162 4.24 20.85 12.85
CA PRO A 162 3.92 20.05 14.01
C PRO A 162 4.32 20.79 15.28
N ASN A 163 3.40 21.54 15.88
CA ASN A 163 3.50 21.85 17.30
C ASN A 163 2.71 20.78 18.06
N ASN A 164 3.44 19.75 18.50
CA ASN A 164 3.00 18.57 19.29
C ASN A 164 2.15 17.49 18.57
N GLY A 165 2.03 17.55 17.24
CA GLY A 165 1.36 16.53 16.39
C GLY A 165 2.15 15.21 16.26
N THR A 166 1.62 14.25 15.51
CA THR A 166 2.27 12.94 15.27
C THR A 166 3.30 12.96 14.14
N GLY A 167 3.29 13.99 13.28
CA GLY A 167 4.09 14.05 12.05
C GLY A 167 3.57 13.20 10.89
N GLN A 168 2.43 12.50 11.07
CA GLN A 168 1.86 11.59 10.06
C GLN A 168 1.11 12.33 8.94
N GLU A 169 0.85 13.62 9.12
CA GLU A 169 0.19 14.47 8.13
C GLU A 169 1.21 15.36 7.40
N ASN A 170 2.51 15.05 7.53
CA ASN A 170 3.55 15.82 6.87
C ASN A 170 3.52 15.56 5.36
N HIS A 171 3.49 16.63 4.56
CA HIS A 171 3.41 16.62 3.10
C HIS A 171 4.43 15.69 2.42
N ASN A 172 5.66 15.67 2.92
CA ASN A 172 6.81 15.00 2.30
C ASN A 172 6.75 13.47 2.23
N LEU A 173 5.93 12.83 3.07
CA LEU A 173 5.74 11.39 2.98
C LEU A 173 4.70 11.05 1.90
N TRP A 174 3.80 11.99 1.59
CA TRP A 174 2.87 11.87 0.47
C TRP A 174 3.55 12.16 -0.86
N ASP A 175 4.58 13.01 -0.88
CA ASP A 175 5.29 13.34 -2.12
C ASP A 175 5.91 12.10 -2.80
N LEU A 176 6.46 11.16 -2.01
CA LEU A 176 6.98 9.89 -2.54
C LEU A 176 5.88 8.93 -3.01
N GLU A 177 4.73 8.91 -2.32
CA GLU A 177 3.55 8.11 -2.72
C GLU A 177 3.00 8.61 -4.06
N VAL A 178 2.81 9.94 -4.17
CA VAL A 178 2.35 10.62 -5.38
C VAL A 178 3.30 10.33 -6.55
N ALA A 179 4.61 10.43 -6.33
CA ALA A 179 5.61 10.10 -7.35
C ALA A 179 5.51 8.63 -7.78
N LEU A 180 5.46 7.70 -6.82
CA LEU A 180 5.32 6.27 -7.09
C LEU A 180 4.07 5.99 -7.95
N ASP A 181 2.91 6.49 -7.55
CA ASP A 181 1.64 6.21 -8.21
C ASP A 181 1.57 6.81 -9.62
N VAL A 182 1.98 8.09 -9.79
CA VAL A 182 1.95 8.77 -11.09
C VAL A 182 2.94 8.14 -12.08
N GLU A 183 4.19 7.94 -11.65
CA GLU A 183 5.25 7.41 -12.51
C GLU A 183 4.93 5.99 -12.98
N TRP A 184 4.41 5.13 -12.10
CA TRP A 184 4.15 3.74 -12.44
C TRP A 184 2.80 3.50 -13.11
N ALA A 185 1.80 4.35 -12.88
CA ALA A 185 0.62 4.39 -13.74
C ALA A 185 1.02 4.72 -15.19
N HIS A 186 1.86 5.74 -15.38
CA HIS A 186 2.36 6.11 -16.70
C HIS A 186 3.26 5.03 -17.31
N ALA A 187 4.20 4.45 -16.56
CA ALA A 187 5.06 3.36 -17.05
C ALA A 187 4.26 2.13 -17.52
N THR A 188 3.13 1.84 -16.87
CA THR A 188 2.26 0.70 -17.20
C THR A 188 1.41 1.00 -18.44
N ALA A 189 0.89 2.22 -18.56
CA ALA A 189 0.07 2.68 -19.69
C ALA A 189 0.63 3.99 -20.30
N PRO A 190 1.73 3.91 -21.08
CA PRO A 190 2.52 5.09 -21.49
C PRO A 190 1.80 6.08 -22.41
N LEU A 191 0.63 5.73 -22.93
CA LEU A 191 -0.19 6.60 -23.79
C LEU A 191 -1.58 6.89 -23.19
N ALA A 192 -1.80 6.57 -21.91
CA ALA A 192 -2.96 7.06 -21.17
C ALA A 192 -2.80 8.54 -20.80
N ASN A 193 -3.92 9.22 -20.60
CA ASN A 193 -3.91 10.48 -19.85
C ASN A 193 -3.83 10.16 -18.36
N ILE A 194 -3.02 10.90 -17.62
CA ILE A 194 -2.87 10.75 -16.17
C ILE A 194 -3.44 11.99 -15.48
N MET A 195 -4.37 11.79 -14.56
CA MET A 195 -4.90 12.82 -13.67
C MET A 195 -4.43 12.55 -12.26
N LEU A 196 -3.52 13.38 -11.74
CA LEU A 196 -3.22 13.40 -10.31
C LEU A 196 -4.34 14.18 -9.61
N VAL A 197 -5.14 13.48 -8.80
CA VAL A 197 -6.28 14.03 -8.07
C VAL A 197 -5.85 14.32 -6.65
N GLU A 198 -5.62 15.60 -6.39
CA GLU A 198 -5.12 16.12 -5.14
C GLU A 198 -6.27 16.47 -4.20
N THR A 199 -6.24 15.88 -3.00
CA THR A 199 -7.17 16.23 -1.92
C THR A 199 -6.49 17.09 -0.86
N PRO A 200 -7.15 18.13 -0.32
CA PRO A 200 -6.50 19.03 0.65
C PRO A 200 -6.39 18.44 2.06
N THR A 201 -6.58 17.13 2.22
CA THR A 201 -6.53 16.40 3.49
C THR A 201 -5.62 15.19 3.38
N ALA A 202 -4.92 14.89 4.49
CA ALA A 202 -4.16 13.65 4.62
C ALA A 202 -5.12 12.46 4.73
N GLU A 203 -4.75 11.32 4.14
CA GLU A 203 -5.41 10.06 4.41
C GLU A 203 -4.95 9.62 5.78
N THR A 204 -5.75 10.00 6.76
CA THR A 204 -5.59 9.54 8.12
C THR A 204 -6.89 8.87 8.50
N LEU A 205 -6.81 7.58 8.85
CA LEU A 205 -7.86 6.71 9.38
C LEU A 205 -8.97 7.50 10.11
N GLY A 206 -9.97 7.94 9.35
CA GLY A 206 -10.88 8.97 9.80
C GLY A 206 -11.80 9.46 8.69
N VAL A 207 -12.98 9.93 9.09
CA VAL A 207 -14.07 10.31 8.17
C VAL A 207 -13.76 11.60 7.38
N GLN A 208 -12.74 12.38 7.78
CA GLN A 208 -12.44 13.67 7.15
C GLN A 208 -11.73 13.50 5.78
N GLY A 209 -10.70 12.65 5.70
CA GLY A 209 -9.97 12.42 4.45
C GLY A 209 -10.79 11.65 3.41
N PHE A 210 -11.38 10.52 3.82
CA PHE A 210 -12.17 9.68 2.91
C PHE A 210 -13.31 10.42 2.22
N GLN A 211 -14.04 11.28 2.94
CA GLN A 211 -15.15 11.99 2.30
C GLN A 211 -14.66 12.90 1.17
N GLN A 212 -13.48 13.53 1.31
CA GLN A 212 -12.92 14.34 0.24
C GLN A 212 -12.41 13.48 -0.92
N MET A 213 -11.69 12.39 -0.65
CA MET A 213 -11.26 11.45 -1.71
C MET A 213 -12.45 10.92 -2.51
N MET A 214 -13.48 10.42 -1.82
CA MET A 214 -14.69 9.90 -2.48
C MET A 214 -15.47 10.99 -3.22
N ASN A 215 -15.50 12.23 -2.72
CA ASN A 215 -16.14 13.34 -3.43
C ASN A 215 -15.36 13.72 -4.70
N ALA A 216 -14.03 13.63 -4.67
CA ALA A 216 -13.19 13.91 -5.82
C ALA A 216 -13.42 12.86 -6.92
N GLU A 217 -13.43 11.59 -6.54
CA GLU A 217 -13.77 10.47 -7.43
C GLU A 217 -15.18 10.60 -8.00
N GLN A 218 -16.18 10.86 -7.15
CA GLN A 218 -17.56 11.05 -7.59
C GLN A 218 -17.67 12.13 -8.65
N ALA A 219 -17.01 13.28 -8.47
CA ALA A 219 -17.03 14.35 -9.46
C ALA A 219 -16.40 13.96 -10.79
N LEU A 220 -15.33 13.16 -10.79
CA LEU A 220 -14.72 12.64 -12.03
C LEU A 220 -15.59 11.59 -12.72
N ILE A 221 -16.25 10.73 -11.93
CA ILE A 221 -17.19 9.72 -12.43
C ILE A 221 -18.41 10.42 -13.06
N ASP A 222 -19.03 11.36 -12.36
CA ASP A 222 -20.23 12.08 -12.81
C ASP A 222 -19.97 12.93 -14.06
N SER A 223 -18.75 13.42 -14.21
CA SER A 223 -18.32 14.20 -15.38
C SER A 223 -17.79 13.35 -16.54
N HIS A 224 -17.76 12.02 -16.39
CA HIS A 224 -17.21 11.08 -17.37
C HIS A 224 -15.78 11.39 -17.82
N GLN A 225 -14.94 11.90 -16.90
CA GLN A 225 -13.56 12.28 -17.20
C GLN A 225 -12.56 11.15 -16.98
N VAL A 226 -12.97 10.07 -16.31
CA VAL A 226 -12.10 8.98 -15.86
C VAL A 226 -12.58 7.61 -16.37
N ASP A 227 -11.63 6.74 -16.74
CA ASP A 227 -11.88 5.34 -17.08
C ASP A 227 -11.40 4.38 -15.96
N VAL A 228 -10.31 4.76 -15.28
CA VAL A 228 -9.65 3.97 -14.24
C VAL A 228 -9.32 4.86 -13.06
N ILE A 229 -9.63 4.42 -11.84
CA ILE A 229 -9.23 5.07 -10.59
C ILE A 229 -8.26 4.13 -9.87
N SER A 230 -7.09 4.65 -9.52
CA SER A 230 -6.09 4.00 -8.67
C SER A 230 -6.04 4.70 -7.30
N GLN A 231 -6.05 3.91 -6.23
CA GLN A 231 -6.16 4.40 -4.85
C GLN A 231 -5.18 3.67 -3.94
N SER A 232 -4.21 4.40 -3.41
CA SER A 232 -3.19 3.88 -2.49
C SER A 232 -3.44 4.34 -1.05
N PHE A 233 -4.68 4.19 -0.59
CA PHE A 233 -5.09 4.65 0.73
C PHE A 233 -6.07 3.67 1.39
N GLY A 234 -6.18 3.69 2.72
CA GLY A 234 -7.20 2.87 3.37
C GLY A 234 -7.16 2.77 4.88
N SER A 235 -8.29 2.28 5.42
CA SER A 235 -8.51 2.14 6.85
C SER A 235 -9.04 0.77 7.21
N GLY A 236 -8.49 0.19 8.28
CA GLY A 236 -8.97 -1.06 8.86
C GLY A 236 -10.47 -1.00 9.13
N GLU A 237 -11.21 -2.02 8.71
CA GLU A 237 -12.68 -2.02 8.82
C GLU A 237 -13.18 -1.82 10.25
N GLY A 238 -12.43 -2.33 11.24
CA GLY A 238 -12.75 -2.17 12.66
C GLY A 238 -12.71 -0.72 13.16
N ALA A 239 -12.05 0.20 12.43
CA ALA A 239 -12.06 1.63 12.74
C ALA A 239 -13.40 2.30 12.41
N PHE A 240 -14.19 1.70 11.50
CA PHE A 240 -15.53 2.16 11.16
C PHE A 240 -16.54 1.64 12.19
N ASN A 241 -16.62 2.30 13.35
CA ASN A 241 -17.41 1.87 14.52
C ASN A 241 -18.90 1.55 14.24
N SER A 242 -19.49 2.01 13.12
CA SER A 242 -20.86 1.69 12.69
C SER A 242 -20.92 0.74 11.48
N GLY A 243 -19.81 0.09 11.15
CA GLY A 243 -19.64 -0.87 10.05
C GLY A 243 -20.16 -0.33 8.73
N LEU A 244 -21.05 -1.10 8.09
CA LEU A 244 -21.64 -0.74 6.80
C LEU A 244 -22.35 0.63 6.84
N ALA A 245 -22.97 1.00 7.95
CA ALA A 245 -23.71 2.27 8.03
C ALA A 245 -22.80 3.50 7.84
N SER A 246 -21.56 3.46 8.35
CA SER A 246 -20.56 4.50 8.13
C SER A 246 -19.99 4.50 6.71
N LEU A 247 -19.98 3.36 6.03
CA LEU A 247 -19.44 3.23 4.68
C LEU A 247 -20.46 3.52 3.58
N LYS A 248 -21.77 3.49 3.87
CA LYS A 248 -22.83 3.69 2.87
C LYS A 248 -22.68 4.98 2.06
N GLN A 249 -22.32 6.09 2.70
CA GLN A 249 -22.15 7.37 2.01
C GLN A 249 -20.87 7.41 1.19
N LEU A 250 -19.78 6.83 1.71
CA LEU A 250 -18.48 6.81 1.03
C LEU A 250 -18.50 5.89 -0.21
N ARG A 251 -19.14 4.72 -0.09
CA ARG A 251 -19.24 3.72 -1.16
C ARG A 251 -20.07 4.15 -2.37
N GLN A 252 -20.82 5.26 -2.28
CA GLN A 252 -21.65 5.72 -3.40
C GLN A 252 -20.82 5.93 -4.68
N ALA A 253 -19.60 6.47 -4.54
CA ALA A 253 -18.67 6.63 -5.66
C ALA A 253 -18.39 5.29 -6.38
N PHE A 254 -18.24 4.18 -5.65
CA PHE A 254 -17.98 2.87 -6.27
C PHE A 254 -19.21 2.26 -6.94
N ILE A 255 -20.41 2.54 -6.42
CA ILE A 255 -21.67 2.16 -7.08
C ILE A 255 -21.79 2.88 -8.42
N ASP A 256 -21.52 4.18 -8.43
CA ASP A 256 -21.61 4.99 -9.63
C ASP A 256 -20.45 4.69 -10.60
N ALA A 257 -19.25 4.39 -10.11
CA ALA A 257 -18.13 3.90 -10.92
C ALA A 257 -18.54 2.63 -11.69
N GLN A 258 -19.12 1.64 -11.01
CA GLN A 258 -19.62 0.42 -11.66
C GLN A 258 -20.69 0.75 -12.72
N ALA A 259 -21.67 1.60 -12.39
CA ALA A 259 -22.73 2.00 -13.31
C ALA A 259 -22.19 2.71 -14.56
N ASN A 260 -21.11 3.48 -14.40
CA ASN A 260 -20.45 4.24 -15.46
C ASN A 260 -19.28 3.49 -16.13
N LYS A 261 -19.04 2.22 -15.76
CA LYS A 261 -17.96 1.37 -16.30
C LYS A 261 -16.54 1.90 -16.02
N VAL A 262 -16.38 2.60 -14.90
CA VAL A 262 -15.07 3.02 -14.37
C VAL A 262 -14.50 1.88 -13.54
N SER A 263 -13.25 1.49 -13.82
CA SER A 263 -12.56 0.46 -13.03
C SER A 263 -11.89 1.11 -11.81
N VAL A 264 -12.07 0.53 -10.62
CA VAL A 264 -11.48 1.05 -9.38
C VAL A 264 -10.54 0.01 -8.79
N PHE A 265 -9.31 0.41 -8.51
CA PHE A 265 -8.27 -0.42 -7.90
C PHE A 265 -7.89 0.19 -6.55
N ALA A 266 -7.85 -0.65 -5.50
CA ALA A 266 -7.44 -0.22 -4.18
C ALA A 266 -6.35 -1.14 -3.62
N SER A 267 -5.28 -0.56 -3.08
CA SER A 267 -4.21 -1.30 -2.41
C SER A 267 -4.78 -2.07 -1.21
N SER A 268 -4.30 -3.29 -0.97
CA SER A 268 -4.82 -4.12 0.14
C SER A 268 -4.29 -3.71 1.51
N GLY A 269 -3.28 -2.82 1.54
CA GLY A 269 -2.56 -2.36 2.72
C GLY A 269 -1.23 -3.06 2.96
N ASP A 270 -0.43 -2.47 3.86
CA ASP A 270 0.97 -2.82 4.09
C ASP A 270 1.24 -3.33 5.52
N PHE A 271 0.19 -3.80 6.22
CA PHE A 271 0.25 -4.24 7.61
C PHE A 271 -0.16 -5.70 7.84
N GLY A 272 -0.17 -6.49 6.77
CA GLY A 272 -0.69 -7.85 6.81
C GLY A 272 -2.15 -7.83 7.28
N SER A 273 -2.47 -8.68 8.25
CA SER A 273 -3.79 -8.70 8.89
C SER A 273 -3.92 -7.78 10.11
N ALA A 274 -2.91 -6.93 10.40
CA ALA A 274 -2.82 -6.17 11.65
C ALA A 274 -3.00 -4.66 11.42
N ASN A 275 -4.25 -4.21 11.30
CA ASN A 275 -4.56 -2.79 11.15
C ASN A 275 -4.77 -2.10 12.51
N ILE A 276 -4.90 -0.77 12.51
CA ILE A 276 -5.11 0.05 13.71
C ILE A 276 -6.49 0.72 13.74
N MET A 277 -6.96 1.02 14.96
CA MET A 277 -8.31 1.55 15.22
C MET A 277 -8.46 3.05 14.91
N LYS A 278 -7.36 3.82 14.87
CA LYS A 278 -7.39 5.27 14.68
C LYS A 278 -5.99 5.83 14.37
N THR A 279 -5.92 6.80 13.45
CA THR A 279 -4.75 7.65 13.18
C THR A 279 -5.21 9.02 12.66
N PRO A 280 -4.45 10.13 12.84
CA PRO A 280 -3.16 10.21 13.49
C PRO A 280 -3.30 10.24 15.02
N VAL A 281 -2.66 9.31 15.72
CA VAL A 281 -2.52 9.36 17.20
C VAL A 281 -1.13 8.88 17.63
N LYS A 282 -0.59 9.42 18.72
CA LYS A 282 0.78 9.10 19.20
C LYS A 282 0.98 7.63 19.58
N LYS A 283 -0.10 6.95 19.94
CA LYS A 283 -0.11 5.54 20.37
C LYS A 283 -1.36 4.88 19.79
N PRO A 284 -1.31 4.46 18.51
CA PRO A 284 -2.46 3.81 17.90
C PRO A 284 -2.70 2.45 18.56
N THR A 285 -3.97 2.09 18.69
CA THR A 285 -4.37 0.78 19.20
C THR A 285 -4.57 -0.16 18.01
N THR A 286 -3.91 -1.31 18.01
CA THR A 286 -4.13 -2.38 17.01
C THR A 286 -5.55 -2.93 17.12
N ILE A 287 -6.16 -3.26 15.98
CA ILE A 287 -7.41 -4.01 15.93
C ILE A 287 -7.16 -5.39 16.57
N PRO A 288 -7.98 -5.83 17.55
CA PRO A 288 -7.68 -7.03 18.35
C PRO A 288 -8.00 -8.37 17.64
N TYR A 289 -8.08 -8.36 16.31
CA TYR A 289 -8.39 -9.52 15.46
C TYR A 289 -7.80 -9.30 14.05
N PRO A 290 -7.57 -10.37 13.26
CA PRO A 290 -7.19 -10.26 11.85
C PRO A 290 -8.19 -9.39 11.08
N SER A 291 -7.68 -8.38 10.39
CA SER A 291 -8.50 -7.33 9.78
C SER A 291 -8.04 -7.04 8.36
N VAL A 292 -8.96 -6.52 7.55
CA VAL A 292 -8.71 -5.98 6.20
C VAL A 292 -9.05 -4.49 6.21
N ILE A 293 -8.61 -3.76 5.18
CA ILE A 293 -8.89 -2.33 5.02
C ILE A 293 -10.01 -2.08 4.01
N TRP A 294 -10.73 -0.98 4.18
CA TRP A 294 -11.55 -0.35 3.15
C TRP A 294 -10.78 0.87 2.60
N PRO A 295 -10.76 1.14 1.28
CA PRO A 295 -11.64 0.62 0.22
C PRO A 295 -11.43 -0.83 -0.24
N ALA A 296 -10.26 -1.43 -0.03
CA ALA A 296 -9.90 -2.75 -0.57
C ALA A 296 -10.94 -3.86 -0.29
N SER A 297 -11.63 -3.81 0.84
CA SER A 297 -12.66 -4.78 1.19
C SER A 297 -14.01 -4.58 0.49
N ASP A 298 -14.23 -3.47 -0.21
CA ASP A 298 -15.46 -3.25 -0.96
C ASP A 298 -15.58 -4.24 -2.13
N PRO A 299 -16.73 -4.90 -2.34
CA PRO A 299 -16.92 -5.82 -3.46
C PRO A 299 -17.11 -5.12 -4.82
N LEU A 300 -17.00 -3.79 -4.87
CA LEU A 300 -17.06 -3.01 -6.12
C LEU A 300 -15.68 -2.54 -6.62
N VAL A 301 -14.62 -2.81 -5.86
CA VAL A 301 -13.24 -2.49 -6.27
C VAL A 301 -12.46 -3.78 -6.54
N THR A 302 -11.41 -3.67 -7.35
CA THR A 302 -10.39 -4.72 -7.46
C THR A 302 -9.33 -4.46 -6.39
N SER A 303 -9.25 -5.33 -5.38
CA SER A 303 -8.22 -5.22 -4.36
C SER A 303 -6.90 -5.82 -4.85
N VAL A 304 -5.82 -5.04 -4.70
CA VAL A 304 -4.48 -5.41 -5.14
C VAL A 304 -3.56 -5.64 -3.95
N GLY A 305 -3.12 -6.89 -3.78
CA GLY A 305 -2.12 -7.29 -2.79
C GLY A 305 -0.69 -7.20 -3.28
N GLY A 306 0.24 -7.61 -2.42
CA GLY A 306 1.67 -7.46 -2.61
C GLY A 306 2.46 -8.76 -2.64
N THR A 307 3.46 -8.79 -3.51
CA THR A 307 4.47 -9.85 -3.62
C THR A 307 5.89 -9.25 -3.51
N TYR A 308 6.85 -10.11 -3.18
CA TYR A 308 8.23 -9.89 -3.60
C TYR A 308 8.34 -10.32 -5.06
N LEU A 309 8.96 -9.52 -5.93
CA LEU A 309 9.19 -9.92 -7.31
C LEU A 309 10.61 -10.47 -7.48
N CYS A 310 10.69 -11.77 -7.69
CA CYS A 310 11.94 -12.51 -7.74
C CYS A 310 12.33 -12.87 -9.16
N THR A 311 12.19 -11.95 -10.12
CA THR A 311 12.61 -12.11 -11.52
C THR A 311 13.88 -11.32 -11.81
N ASN A 312 14.41 -11.40 -13.03
CA ASN A 312 15.55 -10.57 -13.44
C ASN A 312 15.14 -9.07 -13.46
N PRO A 313 15.80 -8.20 -12.69
CA PRO A 313 15.40 -6.80 -12.54
C PRO A 313 15.82 -5.89 -13.71
N VAL A 314 16.72 -6.36 -14.57
CA VAL A 314 17.25 -5.57 -15.68
C VAL A 314 16.40 -5.76 -16.93
N VAL A 315 16.15 -7.00 -17.31
CA VAL A 315 15.37 -7.34 -18.52
C VAL A 315 13.97 -7.84 -18.23
N GLY A 316 13.67 -8.29 -17.00
CA GLY A 316 12.43 -8.98 -16.68
C GLY A 316 12.35 -10.40 -17.23
N SER A 317 11.57 -11.26 -16.57
CA SER A 317 11.31 -12.62 -17.04
C SER A 317 10.06 -13.18 -16.37
N MET A 318 9.36 -14.11 -17.02
CA MET A 318 8.31 -14.90 -16.38
C MET A 318 8.86 -16.04 -15.51
N THR A 319 10.17 -16.16 -15.33
CA THR A 319 10.83 -17.16 -14.48
C THR A 319 11.51 -16.51 -13.28
N ALA A 320 11.61 -17.25 -12.19
CA ALA A 320 12.36 -16.80 -11.01
C ALA A 320 13.87 -16.64 -11.31
N ASP A 321 14.48 -15.67 -10.64
CA ASP A 321 15.91 -15.43 -10.50
C ASP A 321 16.28 -15.52 -9.02
N ASP A 322 16.76 -16.70 -8.65
CA ASP A 322 17.12 -17.09 -7.29
C ASP A 322 18.55 -16.68 -6.92
N THR A 323 19.28 -16.02 -7.82
CA THR A 323 20.70 -15.73 -7.64
C THR A 323 20.97 -14.34 -7.07
N MET A 324 20.05 -13.40 -7.33
CA MET A 324 20.17 -12.03 -6.87
C MET A 324 19.54 -11.85 -5.48
N PRO A 325 20.03 -10.91 -4.64
CA PRO A 325 19.30 -10.52 -3.42
C PRO A 325 17.90 -9.97 -3.80
N PRO A 326 16.98 -9.80 -2.84
CA PRO A 326 17.11 -10.05 -1.40
C PRO A 326 16.97 -11.52 -1.01
N VAL A 327 17.27 -11.83 0.26
CA VAL A 327 17.07 -13.18 0.85
C VAL A 327 15.64 -13.70 0.69
N ASN A 328 14.66 -12.79 0.60
CA ASN A 328 13.26 -13.12 0.34
C ASN A 328 13.07 -13.90 -0.97
N CYS A 329 13.94 -13.68 -1.97
CA CYS A 329 13.98 -14.44 -3.21
C CYS A 329 14.86 -15.69 -3.09
N THR A 330 16.11 -15.54 -2.62
CA THR A 330 17.06 -16.66 -2.60
C THR A 330 16.67 -17.79 -1.63
N SER A 331 15.83 -17.50 -0.63
CA SER A 331 15.32 -18.50 0.32
C SER A 331 14.13 -19.33 -0.20
N LYS A 332 13.57 -18.97 -1.35
CA LYS A 332 12.42 -19.64 -1.98
C LYS A 332 12.70 -19.93 -3.46
N PRO A 333 13.68 -20.80 -3.76
CA PRO A 333 14.11 -21.02 -5.13
C PRO A 333 12.96 -21.52 -6.03
N GLY A 334 12.83 -20.93 -7.21
CA GLY A 334 11.78 -21.22 -8.18
C GLY A 334 10.44 -20.52 -7.91
N ASP A 335 10.26 -19.84 -6.77
CA ASP A 335 9.09 -19.02 -6.49
C ASP A 335 9.31 -17.62 -7.07
N ARG A 336 8.58 -17.31 -8.14
CA ARG A 336 8.71 -16.02 -8.85
C ARG A 336 8.17 -14.86 -8.04
N GLU A 337 7.10 -15.11 -7.28
CA GLU A 337 6.38 -14.07 -6.55
C GLU A 337 6.00 -14.54 -5.15
N PRO A 338 6.98 -14.72 -4.25
CA PRO A 338 6.70 -15.01 -2.87
C PRO A 338 5.79 -13.94 -2.26
N ALA A 339 4.78 -14.37 -1.50
CA ALA A 339 3.91 -13.45 -0.78
C ALA A 339 4.71 -12.45 0.06
N TRP A 340 4.40 -11.16 -0.08
CA TRP A 340 4.98 -10.10 0.74
C TRP A 340 4.30 -10.12 2.10
N VAL A 341 5.07 -10.36 3.17
CA VAL A 341 4.51 -10.55 4.53
C VAL A 341 3.60 -9.39 4.98
N PRO A 342 3.95 -8.12 4.71
CA PRO A 342 3.09 -6.98 5.01
C PRO A 342 1.89 -6.80 4.05
N SER A 343 1.76 -7.56 2.96
CA SER A 343 0.57 -7.47 2.11
C SER A 343 -0.70 -7.71 2.91
N GLY A 344 -1.64 -6.77 2.83
CA GLY A 344 -2.96 -6.89 3.39
C GLY A 344 -3.70 -8.09 2.84
N GLY A 345 -4.48 -8.74 3.71
CA GLY A 345 -5.24 -9.92 3.32
C GLY A 345 -6.04 -10.51 4.46
N GLY A 346 -7.16 -11.14 4.12
CA GLY A 346 -8.10 -11.70 5.09
C GLY A 346 -9.54 -11.66 4.60
N TYR A 347 -10.47 -11.56 5.54
CA TYR A 347 -11.90 -11.49 5.25
C TYR A 347 -12.53 -10.27 5.90
N SER A 348 -13.42 -9.62 5.16
CA SER A 348 -14.20 -8.48 5.63
C SER A 348 -15.08 -8.84 6.83
N ILE A 349 -15.32 -7.88 7.71
CA ILE A 349 -16.33 -7.91 8.77
C ILE A 349 -17.60 -7.14 8.38
N VAL A 350 -17.57 -6.46 7.23
CA VAL A 350 -18.65 -5.59 6.73
C VAL A 350 -19.39 -6.22 5.55
N PHE A 351 -18.66 -6.71 4.55
CA PHE A 351 -19.20 -7.14 3.26
C PHE A 351 -19.27 -8.65 3.16
N SER A 352 -20.46 -9.16 2.84
CA SER A 352 -20.65 -10.58 2.50
C SER A 352 -19.89 -10.95 1.22
N ARG A 353 -19.59 -12.23 1.08
CA ARG A 353 -18.94 -12.79 -0.10
C ARG A 353 -19.73 -12.44 -1.35
N PRO A 354 -19.13 -11.77 -2.33
CA PRO A 354 -19.77 -11.52 -3.62
C PRO A 354 -19.79 -12.80 -4.46
N ASP A 355 -20.75 -12.93 -5.36
CA ASP A 355 -20.96 -14.15 -6.14
C ASP A 355 -19.75 -14.53 -7.02
N TYR A 356 -18.99 -13.55 -7.50
CA TYR A 356 -17.78 -13.79 -8.28
C TYR A 356 -16.66 -14.45 -7.47
N GLN A 357 -16.72 -14.43 -6.14
CA GLN A 357 -15.79 -15.17 -5.28
C GLN A 357 -16.27 -16.59 -4.98
N ASN A 358 -17.41 -17.06 -5.51
CA ASN A 358 -17.91 -18.42 -5.27
C ASN A 358 -17.01 -19.52 -5.85
N VAL A 359 -16.27 -19.20 -6.92
CA VAL A 359 -15.28 -20.08 -7.54
C VAL A 359 -13.90 -19.50 -7.29
N LEU A 360 -13.04 -20.30 -6.66
CA LEU A 360 -11.64 -19.92 -6.44
C LEU A 360 -10.72 -20.74 -7.36
N PRO A 361 -9.52 -20.24 -7.66
CA PRO A 361 -8.51 -20.99 -8.39
C PRO A 361 -8.20 -22.35 -7.73
N PRO A 362 -7.80 -23.37 -8.50
CA PRO A 362 -7.36 -24.65 -7.94
C PRO A 362 -6.28 -24.47 -6.87
N GLY A 363 -6.45 -25.15 -5.73
CA GLY A 363 -5.53 -25.04 -4.58
C GLY A 363 -5.87 -23.93 -3.58
N SER A 364 -6.82 -23.04 -3.89
CA SER A 364 -7.32 -22.05 -2.95
C SER A 364 -8.35 -22.64 -1.97
N THR A 365 -8.35 -22.15 -0.73
CA THR A 365 -9.35 -22.51 0.29
C THR A 365 -10.10 -21.28 0.73
N TYR A 366 -11.43 -21.35 0.72
CA TYR A 366 -12.28 -20.29 1.25
C TYR A 366 -12.58 -20.55 2.74
N VAL A 367 -12.10 -19.65 3.60
CA VAL A 367 -12.40 -19.67 5.05
C VAL A 367 -13.61 -18.79 5.35
N GLY A 368 -13.71 -17.64 4.67
CA GLY A 368 -14.87 -16.74 4.75
C GLY A 368 -15.04 -16.00 6.07
N SER A 369 -14.02 -16.00 6.94
CA SER A 369 -14.10 -15.41 8.27
C SER A 369 -12.72 -15.06 8.85
N SER A 370 -12.73 -14.13 9.81
CA SER A 370 -11.55 -13.72 10.57
C SER A 370 -11.74 -14.16 12.03
N PRO A 371 -10.89 -15.04 12.59
CA PRO A 371 -11.06 -15.52 13.96
C PRO A 371 -11.11 -14.39 14.99
N GLY A 372 -12.14 -14.38 15.83
CA GLY A 372 -12.33 -13.38 16.89
C GLY A 372 -12.80 -12.00 16.41
N ALA A 373 -13.00 -11.80 15.10
CA ALA A 373 -13.57 -10.57 14.57
C ALA A 373 -15.07 -10.44 14.95
N PRO A 374 -15.68 -9.25 14.90
CA PRO A 374 -17.12 -9.06 15.09
C PRO A 374 -17.91 -9.33 13.80
N GLY A 375 -19.23 -9.41 13.91
CA GLY A 375 -20.13 -9.56 12.75
C GLY A 375 -20.44 -11.01 12.39
N PRO A 376 -20.93 -11.27 11.16
CA PRO A 376 -21.41 -12.59 10.76
C PRO A 376 -20.32 -13.68 10.74
N ASN A 377 -19.05 -13.28 10.60
CA ASN A 377 -17.85 -14.15 10.64
C ASN A 377 -18.00 -15.47 9.87
N SER A 378 -18.69 -15.41 8.74
CA SER A 378 -18.90 -16.52 7.83
C SER A 378 -19.40 -15.97 6.51
N ASN A 379 -18.92 -16.56 5.42
CA ASN A 379 -19.29 -16.14 4.06
C ASN A 379 -19.04 -14.63 3.79
N MET A 380 -17.86 -14.13 4.19
CA MET A 380 -17.43 -12.74 3.99
C MET A 380 -16.51 -12.53 2.77
N ARG A 381 -16.45 -11.31 2.24
CA ARG A 381 -15.57 -10.91 1.11
C ARG A 381 -14.11 -11.19 1.47
N GLY A 382 -13.43 -12.00 0.67
CA GLY A 382 -11.99 -12.30 0.83
C GLY A 382 -11.13 -11.27 0.12
N VAL A 383 -10.01 -10.85 0.71
CA VAL A 383 -9.08 -9.83 0.20
C VAL A 383 -7.66 -10.41 0.18
N PRO A 384 -6.81 -10.13 -0.82
CA PRO A 384 -7.05 -9.32 -2.03
C PRO A 384 -7.69 -10.15 -3.17
N ASP A 385 -7.99 -9.51 -4.30
CA ASP A 385 -8.49 -10.17 -5.52
C ASP A 385 -7.35 -10.61 -6.45
N ILE A 386 -6.32 -9.75 -6.58
CA ILE A 386 -5.08 -10.00 -7.31
C ILE A 386 -3.89 -9.53 -6.48
N ALA A 387 -2.66 -9.80 -6.92
CA ALA A 387 -1.46 -9.26 -6.29
C ALA A 387 -0.44 -8.82 -7.35
N TYR A 388 0.42 -7.88 -6.98
CA TYR A 388 1.50 -7.33 -7.78
C TYR A 388 2.74 -7.10 -6.90
N GLN A 389 3.86 -6.69 -7.48
CA GLN A 389 5.06 -6.36 -6.71
C GLN A 389 4.73 -5.19 -5.77
N ALA A 390 5.10 -5.33 -4.50
CA ALA A 390 4.89 -4.27 -3.51
C ALA A 390 6.10 -4.05 -2.59
N SER A 391 6.93 -5.08 -2.37
CA SER A 391 8.07 -4.91 -1.48
C SER A 391 9.14 -3.99 -2.05
N SER A 392 9.48 -2.91 -1.34
CA SER A 392 10.63 -2.06 -1.72
C SER A 392 11.97 -2.81 -1.76
N ARG A 393 12.09 -3.99 -1.11
CA ARG A 393 13.26 -4.89 -1.26
C ARG A 393 13.43 -5.47 -2.66
N THR A 394 12.34 -5.59 -3.41
CA THR A 394 12.31 -5.93 -4.84
C THR A 394 11.56 -4.82 -5.57
N GLY A 395 11.90 -3.57 -5.22
CA GLY A 395 11.09 -2.39 -5.44
C GLY A 395 11.23 -1.78 -6.81
N LEU A 396 10.33 -0.84 -7.06
CA LEU A 396 10.33 0.02 -8.22
C LEU A 396 11.25 1.21 -8.01
N LEU A 397 11.86 1.70 -9.08
CA LEU A 397 12.57 2.98 -9.07
C LEU A 397 11.56 4.12 -9.15
N VAL A 398 11.75 5.14 -8.32
CA VAL A 398 10.91 6.34 -8.24
C VAL A 398 11.83 7.57 -8.26
N TYR A 399 11.46 8.62 -8.98
CA TYR A 399 12.16 9.90 -8.96
C TYR A 399 11.36 10.92 -8.13
N LEU A 400 12.06 11.65 -7.28
CA LEU A 400 11.47 12.67 -6.42
C LEU A 400 12.51 13.78 -6.21
N THR A 401 12.19 15.00 -6.61
CA THR A 401 13.06 16.19 -6.50
C THR A 401 12.57 17.17 -5.44
N GLU A 402 11.47 16.85 -4.74
CA GLU A 402 10.97 17.65 -3.64
C GLU A 402 12.07 17.84 -2.57
N PRO A 403 12.33 19.09 -2.13
CA PRO A 403 13.41 19.36 -1.18
C PRO A 403 13.23 18.59 0.12
N ALA A 404 14.33 17.99 0.60
CA ALA A 404 14.40 17.40 1.93
C ALA A 404 13.95 18.38 3.02
N ASN A 405 12.72 18.26 3.51
CA ASN A 405 12.39 18.74 4.85
C ASN A 405 12.96 17.74 5.87
N THR A 406 13.09 18.14 7.14
CA THR A 406 13.80 17.38 8.19
C THR A 406 13.30 15.95 8.44
N ALA A 407 12.23 15.49 7.79
CA ALA A 407 11.70 14.13 7.85
C ALA A 407 11.90 13.29 6.57
N SER A 408 12.41 13.85 5.47
CA SER A 408 12.39 13.22 4.12
C SER A 408 13.67 12.47 3.71
N GLY A 409 14.72 12.45 4.54
CA GLY A 409 16.04 12.01 4.07
C GLY A 409 16.62 12.96 3.00
N PRO A 410 17.79 12.66 2.41
CA PRO A 410 18.44 13.54 1.45
C PRO A 410 17.64 13.52 0.14
N GLY A 411 17.29 14.71 -0.38
CA GLY A 411 16.65 14.87 -1.68
C GLY A 411 17.60 14.82 -2.85
#